data_AF-A0A1I8C0Y0-F1
#
_entry.id   AF-A0A1I8C0Y0-F1
#
_cell.length_a   1.000
_cell.length_b   1.000
_cell.length_c   1.000
_cell.angle_alpha   90.00
_cell.angle_beta   90.00
_cell.angle_gamma   90.00
#
_symmetry.space_group_name_H-M   'P 1'
#
loop_
_entity.id
_entity.type
_entity.pdbx_description
1 polymer ?
#
loop_
_entity_poly.entity_id
_entity_poly.type
_entity_poly.pdbx_seq_one_letter_code
_entity_poly.pdbx_strand_id
1 'polypeptide(L)'
;MYRACNEWENILEEYPNDLMALKFAHTGYFYTGDHLAMRDSIARLIDKWDKEKYQCYSYLHGMHAYGLEECGEYIEAEKQAKIGLQLQRQDCWSTHAIAHCMEMASDFKNGINFLESTENDWGPCKLLHGHNYWHNALFYIEKGDFESALTIYDNELAPKSSKKSFTIMELIDASSLLSRLEMEIINVGRERWEGLIPLVAPHIGDQIVAFNDAHISMVLSRLDENIDGKENLAYLHAKNISNFIGDKQNIGENATIMRDFGEKLCSSIYLFNKEKYDQAFDDLYSIKSQFYRLSGSHAQKDIFTQFLVCSGLYSQDKEKNKKALEVLQERGAKMRDSALALRLVKRYEDGIFSKR
;
A
#
# COMPACT_ATOMS: atom_id res chain seq x y z
N MET A 1 -19.92 -3.67 0.94
CA MET A 1 -19.47 -2.54 1.80
C MET A 1 -20.33 -1.29 1.59
N TYR A 2 -20.66 -0.93 0.33
CA TYR A 2 -21.43 0.29 0.01
C TYR A 2 -22.74 0.47 0.79
N ARG A 3 -23.51 -0.61 0.98
CA ARG A 3 -24.74 -0.57 1.77
C ARG A 3 -24.49 -0.10 3.21
N ALA A 4 -23.43 -0.57 3.85
CA ALA A 4 -23.07 -0.14 5.20
C ALA A 4 -22.67 1.34 5.23
N CYS A 5 -21.87 1.80 4.24
CA CYS A 5 -21.53 3.21 4.10
C CYS A 5 -22.77 4.10 3.98
N ASN A 6 -23.77 3.70 3.18
CA ASN A 6 -25.01 4.47 3.06
C ASN A 6 -25.78 4.56 4.39
N GLU A 7 -25.83 3.48 5.18
CA GLU A 7 -26.47 3.54 6.50
C GLU A 7 -25.71 4.44 7.47
N TRP A 8 -24.37 4.43 7.45
CA TRP A 8 -23.58 5.36 8.25
C TRP A 8 -23.77 6.81 7.82
N GLU A 9 -23.87 7.09 6.51
CA GLU A 9 -24.20 8.43 6.01
C GLU A 9 -25.60 8.88 6.43
N ASN A 10 -26.62 8.01 6.38
CA ASN A 10 -27.95 8.32 6.90
C ASN A 10 -27.91 8.70 8.39
N ILE A 11 -27.10 8.00 9.19
CA ILE A 11 -26.89 8.35 10.61
C ILE A 11 -26.24 9.73 10.72
N LEU A 12 -25.26 10.06 9.88
CA LEU A 12 -24.55 11.34 9.91
C LEU A 12 -25.42 12.53 9.44
N GLU A 13 -26.46 12.28 8.65
CA GLU A 13 -27.47 13.30 8.33
C GLU A 13 -28.25 13.75 9.57
N GLU A 14 -28.63 12.81 10.43
CA GLU A 14 -29.37 13.08 11.68
C GLU A 14 -28.44 13.48 12.84
N TYR A 15 -27.27 12.84 12.93
CA TYR A 15 -26.28 12.98 14.01
C TYR A 15 -24.91 13.37 13.44
N PRO A 16 -24.71 14.64 13.01
CA PRO A 16 -23.49 15.07 12.35
C PRO A 16 -22.23 14.98 13.21
N ASN A 17 -22.38 14.82 14.54
CA ASN A 17 -21.26 14.65 15.47
C ASN A 17 -21.04 13.20 15.94
N ASP A 18 -21.63 12.20 15.26
CA ASP A 18 -21.35 10.80 15.56
C ASP A 18 -19.99 10.37 14.97
N LEU A 19 -18.98 10.29 15.83
CA LEU A 19 -17.62 9.90 15.42
C LEU A 19 -17.56 8.48 14.86
N MET A 20 -18.37 7.56 15.39
CA MET A 20 -18.28 6.15 15.06
C MET A 20 -18.87 5.90 13.68
N ALA A 21 -20.03 6.47 13.39
CA ALA A 21 -20.61 6.45 12.05
C ALA A 21 -19.64 7.07 11.03
N LEU A 22 -19.05 8.22 11.37
CA LEU A 22 -18.08 8.90 10.50
C LEU A 22 -16.83 8.04 10.25
N LYS A 23 -16.26 7.45 11.29
CA LYS A 23 -15.06 6.63 11.15
C LYS A 23 -15.35 5.34 10.36
N PHE A 24 -16.51 4.73 10.56
CA PHE A 24 -16.90 3.55 9.80
C PHE A 24 -17.19 3.86 8.33
N ALA A 25 -17.88 4.96 8.02
CA ALA A 25 -18.04 5.44 6.65
C ALA A 25 -16.68 5.68 5.98
N HIS A 26 -15.81 6.47 6.62
CA HIS A 26 -14.44 6.76 6.15
C HIS A 26 -13.64 5.48 5.86
N THR A 27 -13.67 4.52 6.79
CA THR A 27 -12.99 3.23 6.64
C THR A 27 -13.61 2.39 5.52
N GLY A 28 -14.94 2.38 5.40
CA GLY A 28 -15.64 1.69 4.32
C GLY A 28 -15.24 2.23 2.95
N TYR A 29 -15.13 3.55 2.81
CA TYR A 29 -14.68 4.21 1.58
C TYR A 29 -13.24 3.87 1.21
N PHE A 30 -12.33 3.78 2.20
CA PHE A 30 -10.97 3.29 1.98
C PHE A 30 -10.94 1.87 1.39
N TYR A 31 -11.78 0.96 1.91
CA TYR A 31 -11.84 -0.42 1.39
C TYR A 31 -12.54 -0.55 0.04
N THR A 32 -13.41 0.40 -0.34
CA THR A 32 -14.07 0.41 -1.65
C THR A 32 -13.34 1.23 -2.70
N GLY A 33 -12.31 2.00 -2.32
CA GLY A 33 -11.61 2.93 -3.21
C GLY A 33 -12.41 4.20 -3.55
N ASP A 34 -13.42 4.55 -2.73
CA ASP A 34 -14.25 5.75 -2.95
C ASP A 34 -13.64 6.97 -2.26
N HIS A 35 -12.50 7.42 -2.80
CA HIS A 35 -11.73 8.51 -2.21
C HIS A 35 -12.50 9.85 -2.19
N LEU A 36 -13.40 10.06 -3.15
CA LEU A 36 -14.25 11.26 -3.20
C LEU A 36 -15.23 11.27 -2.03
N ALA A 37 -15.95 10.17 -1.79
CA ALA A 37 -16.84 10.08 -0.64
C ALA A 37 -16.07 10.16 0.69
N MET A 38 -14.87 9.57 0.75
CA MET A 38 -13.97 9.65 1.90
C MET A 38 -13.61 11.09 2.28
N ARG A 39 -13.25 11.93 1.29
CA ARG A 39 -12.99 13.36 1.48
C ARG A 39 -14.27 14.11 1.84
N ASP A 40 -15.31 13.95 1.02
CA ASP A 40 -16.50 14.79 1.05
C ASP A 40 -17.35 14.54 2.30
N SER A 41 -17.36 13.31 2.82
CA SER A 41 -18.06 12.96 4.07
C SER A 41 -17.55 13.78 5.25
N ILE A 42 -16.22 13.89 5.40
CA ILE A 42 -15.63 14.72 6.45
C ILE A 42 -15.85 16.21 6.17
N ALA A 43 -15.64 16.65 4.93
CA ALA A 43 -15.76 18.07 4.55
C ALA A 43 -17.16 18.64 4.84
N ARG A 44 -18.22 17.85 4.65
CA ARG A 44 -19.61 18.27 4.96
C ARG A 44 -19.89 18.45 6.45
N LEU A 45 -19.09 17.81 7.31
CA LEU A 45 -19.38 17.69 8.73
C LEU A 45 -18.42 18.48 9.61
N ILE A 46 -17.18 18.72 9.18
CA ILE A 46 -16.13 19.28 10.04
C ILE A 46 -16.53 20.60 10.72
N ASP A 47 -17.19 21.51 10.00
CA ASP A 47 -17.65 22.80 10.54
C ASP A 47 -18.90 22.69 11.45
N LYS A 48 -19.56 21.52 11.48
CA LYS A 48 -20.68 21.23 12.39
C LYS A 48 -20.21 20.73 13.76
N TRP A 49 -18.91 20.49 13.92
CA TRP A 49 -18.34 20.02 15.18
C TRP A 49 -17.86 21.19 16.04
N ASP A 50 -18.22 21.14 17.31
CA ASP A 50 -17.70 22.08 18.30
C ASP A 50 -16.32 21.62 18.80
N LYS A 51 -15.28 22.36 18.41
CA LYS A 51 -13.89 22.10 18.77
C LYS A 51 -13.62 22.14 20.29
N GLU A 52 -14.41 22.87 21.07
CA GLU A 52 -14.24 22.97 22.53
C GLU A 52 -14.92 21.81 23.25
N LYS A 53 -15.99 21.28 22.66
CA LYS A 53 -16.78 20.19 23.23
C LYS A 53 -16.19 18.81 22.95
N TYR A 54 -15.63 18.57 21.75
CA TYR A 54 -15.24 17.24 21.30
C TYR A 54 -13.71 17.04 21.28
N GLN A 55 -13.20 16.22 22.19
CA GLN A 55 -11.75 15.90 22.28
C GLN A 55 -11.19 15.24 21.02
N CYS A 56 -12.04 14.60 20.21
CA CYS A 56 -11.66 13.93 18.98
C CYS A 56 -11.62 14.85 17.75
N TYR A 57 -11.84 16.15 17.93
CA TYR A 57 -11.92 17.12 16.82
C TYR A 57 -10.65 17.13 15.94
N SER A 58 -9.46 16.90 16.52
CA SER A 58 -8.21 16.78 15.76
C SER A 58 -8.27 15.68 14.69
N TYR A 59 -8.88 14.53 15.03
CA TYR A 59 -8.93 13.38 14.13
C TYR A 59 -9.83 13.61 12.91
N LEU A 60 -10.77 14.56 12.96
CA LEU A 60 -11.52 14.97 11.78
C LEU A 60 -10.60 15.63 10.77
N HIS A 61 -9.70 16.50 11.24
CA HIS A 61 -8.70 17.13 10.37
C HIS A 61 -7.74 16.08 9.78
N GLY A 62 -7.30 15.10 10.57
CA GLY A 62 -6.52 13.97 10.04
C GLY A 62 -7.29 13.19 8.97
N MET A 63 -8.53 12.76 9.24
CA MET A 63 -9.34 12.01 8.28
C MET A 63 -9.62 12.81 7.00
N HIS A 64 -9.85 14.12 7.13
CA HIS A 64 -10.04 15.03 6.01
C HIS A 64 -8.76 15.17 5.19
N ALA A 65 -7.62 15.38 5.85
CA ALA A 65 -6.31 15.48 5.20
C ALA A 65 -6.02 14.24 4.36
N TYR A 66 -6.26 13.05 4.91
CA TYR A 66 -6.08 11.81 4.18
C TYR A 66 -7.04 11.67 2.98
N GLY A 67 -8.31 12.07 3.14
CA GLY A 67 -9.26 12.11 2.03
C GLY A 67 -8.83 13.07 0.90
N LEU A 68 -8.34 14.25 1.26
CA LEU A 68 -7.81 15.25 0.33
C LEU A 68 -6.58 14.73 -0.41
N GLU A 69 -5.64 14.12 0.30
CA GLU A 69 -4.41 13.57 -0.30
C GLU A 69 -4.73 12.45 -1.30
N GLU A 70 -5.63 11.53 -0.95
CA GLU A 70 -6.07 10.47 -1.87
C GLU A 70 -6.85 11.02 -3.09
N CYS A 71 -7.32 12.27 -3.02
CA CYS A 71 -7.90 13.01 -4.15
C CYS A 71 -6.88 13.86 -4.93
N GLY A 72 -5.60 13.86 -4.53
CA GLY A 72 -4.54 14.65 -5.14
C GLY A 72 -4.47 16.12 -4.69
N GLU A 73 -5.19 16.50 -3.64
CA GLU A 73 -5.26 17.86 -3.10
C GLU A 73 -4.18 18.09 -2.01
N TYR A 74 -2.92 17.79 -2.33
CA TYR A 74 -1.82 17.69 -1.36
C TYR A 74 -1.59 18.94 -0.51
N ILE A 75 -1.73 20.14 -1.08
CA ILE A 75 -1.50 21.40 -0.36
C ILE A 75 -2.56 21.60 0.74
N GLU A 76 -3.84 21.35 0.43
CA GLU A 76 -4.90 21.50 1.42
C GLU A 76 -4.87 20.33 2.40
N ALA A 77 -4.52 19.12 1.96
CA ALA A 77 -4.31 17.97 2.83
C ALA A 77 -3.27 18.27 3.93
N GLU A 78 -2.09 18.76 3.54
CA GLU A 78 -1.02 19.11 4.49
C GLU A 78 -1.47 20.21 5.47
N LYS A 79 -2.23 21.20 4.98
CA LYS A 79 -2.81 22.25 5.83
C LYS A 79 -3.78 21.67 6.86
N GLN A 80 -4.69 20.79 6.47
CA GLN A 80 -5.62 20.14 7.39
C GLN A 80 -4.88 19.29 8.42
N ALA A 81 -3.91 18.48 7.99
CA ALA A 81 -3.12 17.66 8.91
C ALA A 81 -2.34 18.51 9.93
N LYS A 82 -1.77 19.65 9.51
CA LYS A 82 -1.11 20.59 10.42
C LYS A 82 -2.07 21.16 11.48
N ILE A 83 -3.32 21.43 11.12
CA ILE A 83 -4.35 21.82 12.10
C ILE A 83 -4.59 20.68 13.10
N GLY A 84 -4.73 19.44 12.61
CA GLY A 84 -4.84 18.25 13.46
C GLY A 84 -3.70 18.13 14.47
N LEU A 85 -2.45 18.26 14.02
CA LEU A 85 -1.26 18.21 14.87
C LEU A 85 -1.12 19.39 15.84
N GLN A 86 -1.60 20.58 15.48
CA GLN A 86 -1.66 21.73 16.39
C GLN A 86 -2.64 21.50 17.54
N LEU A 87 -3.76 20.82 17.26
CA LEU A 87 -4.77 20.47 18.26
C LEU A 87 -4.32 19.28 19.12
N GLN A 88 -3.70 18.27 18.50
CA GLN A 88 -3.19 17.08 19.15
C GLN A 88 -1.92 16.59 18.45
N ARG A 89 -0.76 16.83 19.06
CA ARG A 89 0.54 16.43 18.49
C ARG A 89 0.65 14.92 18.24
N GLN A 90 -0.03 14.10 19.05
CA GLN A 90 -0.01 12.64 18.92
C GLN A 90 -1.04 12.10 17.90
N ASP A 91 -1.67 12.97 17.11
CA ASP A 91 -2.57 12.54 16.04
C ASP A 91 -1.77 11.90 14.90
N CYS A 92 -1.56 10.59 15.05
CA CYS A 92 -0.81 9.79 14.10
C CYS A 92 -1.47 9.70 12.72
N TRP A 93 -2.79 9.96 12.61
CA TRP A 93 -3.47 10.00 11.33
C TRP A 93 -3.10 11.27 10.55
N SER A 94 -2.97 12.40 11.26
CA SER A 94 -2.47 13.65 10.68
C SER A 94 -0.99 13.53 10.26
N THR A 95 -0.14 12.93 11.09
CA THR A 95 1.25 12.60 10.70
C THR A 95 1.30 11.73 9.44
N HIS A 96 0.48 10.67 9.42
CA HIS A 96 0.39 9.74 8.29
C HIS A 96 -0.04 10.45 7.00
N ALA A 97 -1.03 11.35 7.06
CA ALA A 97 -1.46 12.13 5.89
C ALA A 97 -0.37 13.06 5.35
N ILE A 98 0.46 13.65 6.22
CA ILE A 98 1.61 14.48 5.80
C ILE A 98 2.68 13.60 5.13
N ALA A 99 2.99 12.44 5.69
CA ALA A 99 3.95 11.50 5.08
C ALA A 99 3.49 11.10 3.67
N HIS A 100 2.20 10.82 3.53
CA HIS A 100 1.54 10.58 2.25
C HIS A 100 1.71 11.74 1.25
N CYS A 101 1.41 12.97 1.66
CA CYS A 101 1.60 14.15 0.81
C CYS A 101 3.06 14.28 0.33
N MET A 102 4.02 14.05 1.22
CA MET A 102 5.45 14.12 0.91
C MET A 102 5.89 12.99 -0.04
N GLU A 103 5.38 11.77 0.14
CA GLU A 103 5.63 10.62 -0.75
C GLU A 103 5.11 10.91 -2.15
N MET A 104 3.84 11.32 -2.26
CA MET A 104 3.22 11.60 -3.56
C MET A 104 3.85 12.81 -4.27
N ALA A 105 4.37 13.78 -3.50
CA ALA A 105 5.15 14.91 -4.02
C ALA A 105 6.64 14.58 -4.29
N SER A 106 7.09 13.36 -4.01
CA SER A 106 8.51 12.94 -4.06
C SER A 106 9.45 13.82 -3.21
N ASP A 107 8.93 14.41 -2.13
CA ASP A 107 9.69 15.23 -1.19
C ASP A 107 10.28 14.39 -0.04
N PHE A 108 11.05 13.36 -0.41
CA PHE A 108 11.61 12.40 0.53
C PHE A 108 12.55 13.04 1.56
N LYS A 109 13.21 14.16 1.22
CA LYS A 109 14.14 14.84 2.16
C LYS A 109 13.38 15.46 3.34
N ASN A 110 12.31 16.19 3.06
CA ASN A 110 11.48 16.74 4.12
C ASN A 110 10.66 15.64 4.81
N GLY A 111 10.26 14.59 4.07
CA GLY A 111 9.64 13.38 4.60
C GLY A 111 10.43 12.72 5.72
N ILE A 112 11.71 12.40 5.46
CA ILE A 112 12.62 11.83 6.45
C ILE A 112 12.72 12.74 7.67
N ASN A 113 13.05 14.02 7.46
CA ASN A 113 13.21 14.96 8.56
C ASN A 113 11.93 15.12 9.39
N PHE A 114 10.76 15.14 8.76
CA PHE A 114 9.49 15.25 9.44
C PHE A 114 9.21 14.02 10.31
N LEU A 115 9.28 12.81 9.76
CA LEU A 115 8.99 11.59 10.52
C LEU A 115 9.99 11.36 11.65
N GLU A 116 11.28 11.58 11.41
CA GLU A 116 12.31 11.38 12.44
C GLU A 116 12.24 12.44 13.55
N SER A 117 12.02 13.72 13.21
CA SER A 117 11.94 14.79 14.23
C SER A 117 10.67 14.74 15.09
N THR A 118 9.63 14.02 14.62
CA THR A 118 8.34 13.90 15.32
C THR A 118 8.07 12.49 15.86
N GLU A 119 9.04 11.59 15.82
CA GLU A 119 8.92 10.19 16.24
C GLU A 119 8.34 10.03 17.65
N ASN A 120 8.76 10.87 18.60
CA ASN A 120 8.24 10.86 19.96
C ASN A 120 6.75 11.21 20.07
N ASP A 121 6.19 11.91 19.07
CA ASP A 121 4.79 12.28 19.03
C ASP A 121 3.93 11.15 18.44
N TRP A 122 4.33 10.56 17.31
CA TRP A 122 3.53 9.56 16.61
C TRP A 122 3.83 8.11 17.00
N GLY A 123 5.03 7.81 17.53
CA GLY A 123 5.47 6.48 17.94
C GLY A 123 4.58 5.79 18.99
N PRO A 124 3.99 6.51 19.98
CA PRO A 124 3.04 5.89 20.90
C PRO A 124 1.76 5.32 20.23
N CYS A 125 1.44 5.73 19.00
CA CYS A 125 0.24 5.28 18.29
C CYS A 125 0.43 3.90 17.65
N LYS A 126 0.01 2.87 18.37
CA LYS A 126 0.17 1.46 17.95
C LYS A 126 -0.39 1.12 16.56
N LEU A 127 -1.47 1.77 16.12
CA LEU A 127 -2.17 1.39 14.89
C LEU A 127 -1.38 1.77 13.63
N LEU A 128 -0.73 2.94 13.64
CA LEU A 128 -0.01 3.48 12.49
C LEU A 128 1.50 3.58 12.70
N HIS A 129 2.02 3.15 13.87
CA HIS A 129 3.45 3.13 14.18
C HIS A 129 4.27 2.46 13.08
N GLY A 130 3.99 1.19 12.79
CA GLY A 130 4.71 0.46 11.74
C GLY A 130 4.54 1.11 10.37
N HIS A 131 3.33 1.57 10.06
CA HIS A 131 3.03 2.16 8.76
C HIS A 131 3.75 3.50 8.52
N ASN A 132 3.94 4.33 9.56
CA ASN A 132 4.76 5.53 9.44
C ASN A 132 6.25 5.20 9.24
N TYR A 133 6.78 4.16 9.89
CA TYR A 133 8.13 3.68 9.57
C TYR A 133 8.23 3.12 8.16
N TRP A 134 7.17 2.49 7.64
CA TRP A 134 7.12 2.05 6.26
C TRP A 134 7.27 3.23 5.29
N HIS A 135 6.53 4.33 5.49
CA HIS A 135 6.73 5.58 4.74
C HIS A 135 8.16 6.12 4.89
N ASN A 136 8.71 6.12 6.11
CA ASN A 136 10.10 6.55 6.32
C ASN A 136 11.09 5.71 5.48
N ALA A 137 10.91 4.39 5.46
CA ALA A 137 11.73 3.49 4.65
C ALA A 137 11.56 3.74 3.14
N LEU A 138 10.36 4.09 2.67
CA LEU A 138 10.13 4.49 1.27
C LEU A 138 10.92 5.74 0.90
N PHE A 139 10.95 6.75 1.77
CA PHE A 139 11.77 7.94 1.52
C PHE A 139 13.26 7.61 1.40
N TYR A 140 13.76 6.67 2.19
CA TYR A 140 15.14 6.19 2.08
C TYR A 140 15.39 5.40 0.79
N ILE A 141 14.44 4.60 0.32
CA ILE A 141 14.48 3.98 -1.01
C ILE A 141 14.54 5.06 -2.08
N GLU A 142 13.68 6.07 -2.02
CA GLU A 142 13.65 7.17 -2.98
C GLU A 142 14.99 7.94 -3.01
N LYS A 143 15.57 8.18 -1.83
CA LYS A 143 16.92 8.77 -1.67
C LYS A 143 18.06 7.89 -2.23
N GLY A 144 17.83 6.58 -2.39
CA GLY A 144 18.85 5.59 -2.79
C GLY A 144 19.74 5.11 -1.64
N ASP A 145 19.28 5.30 -0.40
CA ASP A 145 19.96 4.92 0.84
C ASP A 145 19.30 3.66 1.41
N PHE A 146 19.60 2.54 0.75
CA PHE A 146 18.89 1.26 0.97
C PHE A 146 19.25 0.57 2.30
N GLU A 147 20.42 0.85 2.85
CA GLU A 147 20.84 0.33 4.17
C GLU A 147 19.98 0.93 5.29
N SER A 148 19.67 2.23 5.21
CA SER A 148 18.75 2.88 6.13
C SER A 148 17.34 2.28 6.03
N ALA A 149 16.85 2.03 4.81
CA ALA A 149 15.56 1.38 4.59
C ALA A 149 15.52 -0.06 5.17
N LEU A 150 16.57 -0.85 4.97
CA LEU A 150 16.71 -2.19 5.56
C LEU A 150 16.80 -2.14 7.08
N THR A 151 17.51 -1.17 7.63
CA THR A 151 17.61 -0.97 9.09
C THR A 151 16.25 -0.67 9.70
N ILE A 152 15.43 0.16 9.04
CA ILE A 152 14.05 0.42 9.46
C ILE A 152 13.21 -0.85 9.37
N TYR A 153 13.33 -1.63 8.29
CA TYR A 153 12.64 -2.92 8.18
C TYR A 153 12.97 -3.82 9.37
N ASP A 154 14.25 -4.06 9.65
CA ASP A 154 14.69 -5.00 10.68
C ASP A 154 14.27 -4.56 12.08
N ASN A 155 14.31 -3.24 12.34
CA ASN A 155 14.00 -2.68 13.65
C ASN A 155 12.50 -2.52 13.88
N GLU A 156 11.72 -2.12 12.88
CA GLU A 156 10.35 -1.64 13.12
C GLU A 156 9.26 -2.47 12.44
N LEU A 157 9.55 -3.09 11.29
CA LEU A 157 8.54 -3.80 10.50
C LEU A 157 8.65 -5.32 10.61
N ALA A 158 9.87 -5.85 10.79
CA ALA A 158 10.10 -7.27 10.89
C ALA A 158 9.28 -7.86 12.07
N PRO A 159 8.56 -8.98 11.86
CA PRO A 159 7.82 -9.60 12.94
C PRO A 159 8.75 -10.03 14.08
N LYS A 160 8.53 -9.45 15.27
CA LYS A 160 9.30 -9.75 16.48
C LYS A 160 8.62 -10.87 17.26
N SER A 161 9.39 -11.89 17.65
CA SER A 161 8.91 -13.04 18.44
C SER A 161 8.25 -12.67 19.79
N SER A 162 8.52 -11.46 20.30
CA SER A 162 7.90 -10.92 21.52
C SER A 162 6.47 -10.39 21.34
N LYS A 163 6.02 -10.16 20.10
CA LYS A 163 4.65 -9.70 19.81
C LYS A 163 3.66 -10.87 19.92
N LYS A 164 2.56 -10.66 20.67
CA LYS A 164 1.53 -11.68 20.93
C LYS A 164 0.52 -11.85 19.80
N SER A 165 0.40 -10.87 18.91
CA SER A 165 -0.52 -10.84 17.79
C SER A 165 0.02 -9.85 16.76
N PHE A 166 -0.19 -10.17 15.49
CA PHE A 166 0.17 -9.33 14.36
C PHE A 166 -1.07 -8.98 13.56
N THR A 167 -0.96 -7.89 12.81
CA THR A 167 -2.02 -7.40 11.92
C THR A 167 -1.67 -7.67 10.46
N ILE A 168 -2.69 -7.77 9.61
CA ILE A 168 -2.49 -7.87 8.15
C ILE A 168 -1.74 -6.65 7.59
N MET A 169 -1.84 -5.48 8.22
CA MET A 169 -1.12 -4.27 7.83
C MET A 169 0.40 -4.44 7.96
N GLU A 170 0.88 -5.10 9.02
CA GLU A 170 2.30 -5.40 9.19
C GLU A 170 2.82 -6.33 8.08
N LEU A 171 2.02 -7.31 7.63
CA LEU A 171 2.36 -8.14 6.47
C LEU A 171 2.45 -7.32 5.19
N ILE A 172 1.47 -6.46 4.94
CA ILE A 172 1.40 -5.60 3.74
C ILE A 172 2.64 -4.70 3.67
N ASP A 173 2.94 -3.99 4.75
CA ASP A 173 4.06 -3.05 4.80
C ASP A 173 5.40 -3.78 4.63
N ALA A 174 5.60 -4.86 5.38
CA ALA A 174 6.83 -5.65 5.32
C ALA A 174 7.07 -6.27 3.93
N SER A 175 6.06 -6.93 3.36
CA SER A 175 6.18 -7.58 2.04
C SER A 175 6.40 -6.55 0.92
N SER A 176 5.66 -5.43 0.95
CA SER A 176 5.82 -4.34 -0.02
C SER A 176 7.23 -3.75 0.04
N LEU A 177 7.77 -3.49 1.24
CA LEU A 177 9.10 -2.91 1.40
C LEU A 177 10.20 -3.85 0.89
N LEU A 178 10.14 -5.14 1.25
CA LEU A 178 11.11 -6.13 0.76
C LEU A 178 11.08 -6.26 -0.77
N SER A 179 9.89 -6.29 -1.38
CA SER A 179 9.75 -6.33 -2.84
C SER A 179 10.35 -5.09 -3.51
N ARG A 180 10.16 -3.88 -2.96
CA ARG A 180 10.76 -2.65 -3.50
C ARG A 180 12.29 -2.70 -3.46
N LEU A 181 12.86 -3.16 -2.35
CA LEU A 181 14.30 -3.32 -2.19
C LEU A 181 14.87 -4.34 -3.19
N GLU A 182 14.22 -5.49 -3.39
CA GLU A 182 14.64 -6.47 -4.40
C GLU A 182 14.55 -5.91 -5.84
N MET A 183 13.51 -5.12 -6.16
CA MET A 183 13.40 -4.41 -7.44
C MET A 183 14.49 -3.35 -7.63
N GLU A 184 15.01 -2.79 -6.53
CA GLU A 184 16.22 -1.97 -6.48
C GLU A 184 17.53 -2.78 -6.54
N ILE A 185 17.44 -4.09 -6.78
CA ILE A 185 18.58 -5.02 -6.92
C ILE A 185 19.33 -5.20 -5.58
N ILE A 186 18.66 -4.96 -4.46
CA ILE A 186 19.21 -5.16 -3.12
C ILE A 186 18.92 -6.59 -2.67
N ASN A 187 19.95 -7.27 -2.14
CA ASN A 187 19.79 -8.59 -1.57
C ASN A 187 19.18 -8.47 -0.17
N VAL A 188 17.88 -8.74 -0.05
CA VAL A 188 17.16 -8.68 1.23
C VAL A 188 17.32 -9.95 2.07
N GLY A 189 17.92 -11.02 1.53
CA GLY A 189 18.10 -12.29 2.25
C GLY A 189 16.82 -13.11 2.37
N ARG A 190 16.97 -14.44 2.44
CA ARG A 190 15.84 -15.37 2.54
C ARG A 190 15.18 -15.31 3.92
N GLU A 191 15.95 -15.08 4.98
CA GLU A 191 15.42 -15.11 6.35
C GLU A 191 14.35 -14.04 6.58
N ARG A 192 14.47 -12.87 5.92
CA ARG A 192 13.47 -11.80 6.01
C ARG A 192 12.12 -12.23 5.45
N TRP A 193 12.11 -12.95 4.33
CA TRP A 193 10.90 -13.51 3.75
C TRP A 193 10.33 -14.64 4.61
N GLU A 194 11.17 -15.57 5.09
CA GLU A 194 10.74 -16.66 5.98
C GLU A 194 10.12 -16.13 7.26
N GLY A 195 10.65 -15.03 7.79
CA GLY A 195 10.11 -14.32 8.95
C GLY A 195 8.66 -13.86 8.77
N LEU A 196 8.18 -13.67 7.54
CA LEU A 196 6.80 -13.25 7.25
C LEU A 196 5.79 -14.41 7.22
N ILE A 197 6.23 -15.67 7.16
CA ILE A 197 5.33 -16.83 7.12
C ILE A 197 4.33 -16.88 8.29
N PRO A 198 4.73 -16.62 9.56
CA PRO A 198 3.79 -16.56 10.68
C PRO A 198 2.69 -15.49 10.51
N LEU A 199 2.94 -14.44 9.72
CA LEU A 199 1.96 -13.41 9.40
C LEU A 199 1.00 -13.87 8.30
N VAL A 200 1.48 -14.67 7.34
CA VAL A 200 0.67 -15.16 6.22
C VAL A 200 -0.24 -16.31 6.63
N ALA A 201 0.27 -17.26 7.43
CA ALA A 201 -0.40 -18.52 7.70
C ALA A 201 -1.85 -18.40 8.21
N PRO A 202 -2.21 -17.44 9.09
CA PRO A 202 -3.59 -17.26 9.53
C PRO A 202 -4.55 -16.75 8.45
N HIS A 203 -4.03 -16.15 7.37
CA HIS A 203 -4.81 -15.40 6.38
C HIS A 203 -4.88 -16.07 5.00
N ILE A 204 -4.24 -17.24 4.83
CA ILE A 204 -4.15 -17.92 3.52
C ILE A 204 -5.51 -18.35 2.95
N GLY A 205 -6.53 -18.49 3.79
CA GLY A 205 -7.89 -18.88 3.42
C GLY A 205 -8.93 -17.76 3.54
N ASP A 206 -8.51 -16.52 3.77
CA ASP A 206 -9.44 -15.41 4.02
C ASP A 206 -10.16 -14.97 2.73
N GLN A 207 -9.40 -14.72 1.66
CA GLN A 207 -9.87 -14.14 0.38
C GLN A 207 -10.87 -12.97 0.58
N ILE A 208 -10.60 -12.11 1.57
CA ILE A 208 -11.47 -11.00 1.92
C ILE A 208 -11.22 -9.81 1.00
N VAL A 209 -9.96 -9.49 0.68
CA VAL A 209 -9.56 -8.30 -0.10
C VAL A 209 -8.41 -8.65 -1.04
N ALA A 210 -8.60 -8.47 -2.35
CA ALA A 210 -7.61 -8.81 -3.38
C ALA A 210 -6.25 -8.11 -3.18
N PHE A 211 -6.26 -6.90 -2.59
CA PHE A 211 -5.04 -6.19 -2.21
C PHE A 211 -4.20 -6.99 -1.20
N ASN A 212 -4.83 -7.60 -0.19
CA ASN A 212 -4.13 -8.41 0.82
C ASN A 212 -3.62 -9.71 0.19
N ASP A 213 -4.45 -10.37 -0.63
CA ASP A 213 -4.07 -11.60 -1.33
C ASP A 213 -2.85 -11.37 -2.24
N ALA A 214 -2.75 -10.20 -2.88
CA ALA A 214 -1.59 -9.83 -3.69
C ALA A 214 -0.29 -9.71 -2.85
N HIS A 215 -0.36 -9.14 -1.64
CA HIS A 215 0.78 -9.05 -0.72
C HIS A 215 1.15 -10.43 -0.13
N ILE A 216 0.16 -11.27 0.15
CA ILE A 216 0.38 -12.69 0.50
C ILE A 216 1.12 -13.40 -0.66
N SER A 217 0.71 -13.17 -1.90
CA SER A 217 1.40 -13.71 -3.08
C SER A 217 2.85 -13.24 -3.19
N MET A 218 3.19 -12.00 -2.80
CA MET A 218 4.59 -11.53 -2.77
C MET A 218 5.44 -12.41 -1.87
N VAL A 219 4.98 -12.69 -0.64
CA VAL A 219 5.71 -13.53 0.32
C VAL A 219 5.79 -14.98 -0.15
N LEU A 220 4.65 -15.59 -0.47
CA LEU A 220 4.59 -17.02 -0.74
C LEU A 220 5.34 -17.42 -2.01
N SER A 221 5.28 -16.59 -3.05
CA SER A 221 6.01 -16.88 -4.29
C SER A 221 7.53 -16.78 -4.13
N ARG A 222 8.02 -16.00 -3.17
CA ARG A 222 9.46 -15.89 -2.88
C ARG A 222 10.02 -17.07 -2.10
N LEU A 223 9.17 -17.77 -1.38
CA LEU A 223 9.51 -18.98 -0.60
C LEU A 223 9.05 -20.28 -1.28
N ASP A 224 8.54 -20.18 -2.50
CA ASP A 224 8.03 -21.31 -3.24
C ASP A 224 9.17 -22.23 -3.70
N GLU A 225 9.43 -23.26 -2.91
CA GLU A 225 10.25 -24.41 -3.27
C GLU A 225 9.40 -25.69 -3.27
N ASN A 226 9.61 -26.52 -4.28
CA ASN A 226 9.11 -27.89 -4.29
C ASN A 226 9.87 -28.69 -3.22
N ILE A 227 9.39 -28.64 -1.99
CA ILE A 227 9.88 -29.50 -0.91
C ILE A 227 9.00 -30.75 -0.87
N ASP A 228 9.57 -31.90 -1.19
CA ASP A 228 8.88 -33.19 -1.14
C ASP A 228 8.16 -33.38 0.20
N GLY A 229 6.85 -33.61 0.15
CA GLY A 229 6.01 -33.92 1.31
C GLY A 229 5.52 -32.73 2.14
N LYS A 230 5.80 -31.47 1.75
CA LYS A 230 5.17 -30.29 2.36
C LYS A 230 4.12 -29.67 1.44
N GLU A 231 3.03 -29.18 2.02
CA GLU A 231 2.03 -28.43 1.28
C GLU A 231 2.64 -27.12 0.77
N ASN A 232 2.65 -26.95 -0.55
CA ASN A 232 3.12 -25.73 -1.19
C ASN A 232 2.12 -24.61 -0.88
N LEU A 233 2.50 -23.69 0.01
CA LEU A 233 1.63 -22.60 0.45
C LEU A 233 1.25 -21.65 -0.70
N ALA A 234 2.15 -21.40 -1.66
CA ALA A 234 1.84 -20.58 -2.83
C ALA A 234 0.75 -21.23 -3.70
N TYR A 235 0.84 -22.54 -3.89
CA TYR A 235 -0.19 -23.33 -4.57
C TYR A 235 -1.51 -23.34 -3.79
N LEU A 236 -1.47 -23.53 -2.46
CA LEU A 236 -2.66 -23.51 -1.62
C LEU A 236 -3.38 -22.15 -1.71
N HIS A 237 -2.64 -21.05 -1.62
CA HIS A 237 -3.17 -19.70 -1.77
C HIS A 237 -3.83 -19.48 -3.14
N ALA A 238 -3.14 -19.86 -4.22
CA ALA A 238 -3.70 -19.78 -5.57
C ALA A 238 -4.98 -20.62 -5.71
N LYS A 239 -4.99 -21.84 -5.15
CA LYS A 239 -6.17 -22.71 -5.14
C LYS A 239 -7.33 -22.08 -4.35
N ASN A 240 -7.05 -21.46 -3.21
CA ASN A 240 -8.07 -20.79 -2.40
C ASN A 240 -8.68 -19.60 -3.14
N ILE A 241 -7.87 -18.80 -3.84
CA ILE A 241 -8.34 -17.74 -4.75
C ILE A 241 -9.26 -18.33 -5.83
N SER A 242 -8.81 -19.36 -6.54
CA SER A 242 -9.61 -19.99 -7.61
C SER A 242 -10.94 -20.58 -7.09
N ASN A 243 -10.95 -21.16 -5.88
CA ASN A 243 -12.17 -21.64 -5.24
C ASN A 243 -13.11 -20.48 -4.90
N PHE A 244 -12.58 -19.40 -4.31
CA PHE A 244 -13.34 -18.22 -3.92
C PHE A 244 -14.03 -17.55 -5.12
N ILE A 245 -13.31 -17.40 -6.23
CA ILE A 245 -13.89 -16.81 -7.45
C ILE A 245 -14.92 -17.74 -8.13
N GLY A 246 -14.72 -19.05 -8.03
CA GLY A 246 -15.59 -20.08 -8.62
C GLY A 246 -16.88 -20.30 -7.86
N ASP A 247 -16.91 -19.97 -6.56
CA ASP A 247 -18.13 -20.04 -5.76
C ASP A 247 -19.08 -18.87 -6.12
N LYS A 248 -20.23 -19.23 -6.68
CA LYS A 248 -21.28 -18.30 -7.09
C LYS A 248 -21.98 -17.63 -5.91
N GLN A 249 -21.81 -18.13 -4.69
CA GLN A 249 -22.34 -17.49 -3.48
C GLN A 249 -21.54 -16.23 -3.10
N ASN A 250 -20.30 -16.10 -3.57
CA ASN A 250 -19.46 -14.93 -3.31
C ASN A 250 -19.86 -13.75 -4.20
N ILE A 251 -20.93 -13.05 -3.84
CA ILE A 251 -21.49 -11.94 -4.64
C ILE A 251 -21.00 -10.54 -4.21
N GLY A 252 -20.06 -10.47 -3.28
CA GLY A 252 -19.53 -9.20 -2.76
C GLY A 252 -18.66 -8.43 -3.76
N GLU A 253 -18.40 -7.16 -3.46
CA GLU A 253 -17.59 -6.28 -4.31
C GLU A 253 -16.17 -6.82 -4.51
N ASN A 254 -15.54 -7.34 -3.44
CA ASN A 254 -14.21 -7.96 -3.54
C ASN A 254 -14.20 -9.25 -4.35
N ALA A 255 -15.29 -10.02 -4.35
CA ALA A 255 -15.39 -11.20 -5.22
C ALA A 255 -15.43 -10.79 -6.70
N THR A 256 -16.03 -9.63 -7.01
CA THR A 256 -16.00 -9.04 -8.36
C THR A 256 -14.59 -8.57 -8.71
N ILE A 257 -13.92 -7.83 -7.83
CA ILE A 257 -12.53 -7.37 -8.05
C ILE A 257 -11.59 -8.57 -8.24
N MET A 258 -11.70 -9.59 -7.40
CA MET A 258 -10.88 -10.79 -7.48
C MET A 258 -11.06 -11.52 -8.82
N ARG A 259 -12.30 -11.67 -9.31
CA ARG A 259 -12.61 -12.26 -10.63
C ARG A 259 -12.13 -11.40 -11.79
N ASP A 260 -12.38 -10.09 -11.73
CA ASP A 260 -12.09 -9.19 -12.84
C ASP A 260 -10.59 -9.11 -13.11
N PHE A 261 -9.78 -9.02 -12.05
CA PHE A 261 -8.33 -8.88 -12.19
C PHE A 261 -7.48 -9.32 -10.99
N GLY A 262 -8.06 -9.55 -9.79
CA GLY A 262 -7.28 -9.87 -8.60
C GLY A 262 -6.53 -11.21 -8.67
N GLU A 263 -7.15 -12.26 -9.23
CA GLU A 263 -6.45 -13.54 -9.46
C GLU A 263 -5.25 -13.34 -10.39
N LYS A 264 -5.45 -12.61 -11.49
CA LYS A 264 -4.39 -12.28 -12.45
C LYS A 264 -3.28 -11.44 -11.82
N LEU A 265 -3.62 -10.50 -10.94
CA LEU A 265 -2.63 -9.72 -10.19
C LEU A 265 -1.76 -10.64 -9.32
N CYS A 266 -2.38 -11.53 -8.56
CA CYS A 266 -1.68 -12.50 -7.71
C CYS A 266 -0.79 -13.45 -8.52
N SER A 267 -1.29 -13.96 -9.65
CA SER A 267 -0.52 -14.83 -10.54
C SER A 267 0.65 -14.09 -11.20
N SER A 268 0.49 -12.82 -11.54
CA SER A 268 1.55 -12.01 -12.15
C SER A 268 2.71 -11.77 -11.19
N ILE A 269 2.43 -11.53 -9.91
CA ILE A 269 3.46 -11.42 -8.86
C ILE A 269 4.23 -12.74 -8.74
N TYR A 270 3.53 -13.88 -8.77
CA TYR A 270 4.17 -15.18 -8.81
C TYR A 270 5.07 -15.35 -10.05
N LEU A 271 4.58 -15.00 -11.24
CA LEU A 271 5.36 -15.06 -12.49
C LEU A 271 6.61 -14.19 -12.43
N PHE A 272 6.50 -12.96 -11.90
CA PHE A 272 7.63 -12.06 -11.72
C PHE A 272 8.71 -12.68 -10.82
N ASN A 273 8.31 -13.23 -9.66
CA ASN A 273 9.24 -13.86 -8.73
C ASN A 273 9.85 -15.17 -9.24
N LYS A 274 9.24 -15.79 -10.27
CA LYS A 274 9.81 -16.91 -11.04
C LYS A 274 10.57 -16.46 -12.29
N GLU A 275 10.88 -15.18 -12.41
CA GLU A 275 11.63 -14.57 -13.51
C GLU A 275 10.97 -14.75 -14.89
N LYS A 276 9.66 -15.02 -14.90
CA LYS A 276 8.82 -15.09 -16.12
C LYS A 276 8.32 -13.70 -16.49
N TYR A 277 9.26 -12.77 -16.64
CA TYR A 277 9.00 -11.34 -16.77
C TYR A 277 8.09 -10.99 -17.95
N ASP A 278 8.23 -11.68 -19.08
CA ASP A 278 7.39 -11.43 -20.27
C ASP A 278 5.90 -11.69 -20.01
N GLN A 279 5.59 -12.78 -19.31
CA GLN A 279 4.21 -13.16 -18.98
C GLN A 279 3.65 -12.25 -17.88
N ALA A 280 4.46 -11.97 -16.85
CA ALA A 280 4.10 -11.04 -15.79
C ALA A 280 3.77 -9.65 -16.37
N PHE A 281 4.59 -9.16 -17.32
CA PHE A 281 4.34 -7.89 -18.00
C PHE A 281 3.03 -7.89 -18.76
N ASP A 282 2.76 -8.90 -19.59
CA ASP A 282 1.55 -8.96 -20.41
C ASP A 282 0.29 -8.95 -19.53
N ASP A 283 0.30 -9.73 -18.46
CA ASP A 283 -0.81 -9.80 -17.53
C ASP A 283 -1.00 -8.47 -16.77
N LEU A 284 0.04 -7.93 -16.14
CA LEU A 284 -0.03 -6.67 -15.41
C LEU A 284 -0.43 -5.50 -16.32
N TYR A 285 0.12 -5.44 -17.54
CA TYR A 285 -0.18 -4.37 -18.49
C TYR A 285 -1.63 -4.42 -18.96
N SER A 286 -2.23 -5.62 -19.05
CA SER A 286 -3.64 -5.81 -19.39
C SER A 286 -4.62 -5.30 -18.32
N ILE A 287 -4.17 -5.26 -17.05
CA ILE A 287 -5.01 -4.85 -15.90
C ILE A 287 -4.58 -3.54 -15.25
N LYS A 288 -3.52 -2.88 -15.72
CA LYS A 288 -2.97 -1.66 -15.06
C LYS A 288 -4.00 -0.56 -14.81
N SER A 289 -4.97 -0.40 -15.73
CA SER A 289 -6.01 0.61 -15.59
C SER A 289 -7.05 0.26 -14.53
N GLN A 290 -7.03 -0.95 -13.97
CA GLN A 290 -7.94 -1.42 -12.93
C GLN A 290 -7.36 -1.25 -11.52
N PHE A 291 -6.06 -0.96 -11.37
CA PHE A 291 -5.42 -0.86 -10.05
C PHE A 291 -6.09 0.17 -9.12
N TYR A 292 -6.71 1.22 -9.66
CA TYR A 292 -7.46 2.20 -8.86
C TYR A 292 -8.65 1.59 -8.09
N ARG A 293 -9.19 0.45 -8.55
CA ARG A 293 -10.30 -0.27 -7.91
C ARG A 293 -9.86 -1.10 -6.70
N LEU A 294 -8.55 -1.29 -6.51
CA LEU A 294 -8.04 -1.93 -5.31
C LEU A 294 -8.20 -0.99 -4.11
N SER A 295 -8.43 -1.58 -2.94
CA SER A 295 -8.21 -0.90 -1.67
C SER A 295 -6.74 -0.51 -1.49
N GLY A 296 -6.43 0.15 -0.38
CA GLY A 296 -5.08 0.65 -0.13
C GLY A 296 -4.87 2.01 -0.76
N SER A 297 -3.88 2.73 -0.23
CA SER A 297 -3.55 4.08 -0.64
C SER A 297 -2.83 4.12 -2.00
N HIS A 298 -2.70 5.30 -2.61
CA HIS A 298 -1.93 5.43 -3.85
C HIS A 298 -0.47 4.99 -3.68
N ALA A 299 0.17 5.40 -2.58
CA ALA A 299 1.54 5.00 -2.25
C ALA A 299 1.69 3.46 -2.13
N GLN A 300 0.72 2.80 -1.49
CA GLN A 300 0.70 1.35 -1.36
C GLN A 300 0.52 0.66 -2.73
N LYS A 301 -0.44 1.12 -3.53
CA LYS A 301 -0.75 0.56 -4.86
C LYS A 301 0.36 0.76 -5.89
N ASP A 302 1.24 1.73 -5.69
CA ASP A 302 2.40 1.98 -6.57
C ASP A 302 3.28 0.73 -6.75
N ILE A 303 3.33 -0.17 -5.77
CA ILE A 303 4.08 -1.43 -5.87
C ILE A 303 3.71 -2.25 -7.11
N PHE A 304 2.43 -2.29 -7.48
CA PHE A 304 1.96 -3.04 -8.65
C PHE A 304 2.41 -2.40 -9.96
N THR A 305 2.50 -1.07 -9.98
CA THR A 305 3.10 -0.34 -11.10
C THR A 305 4.60 -0.62 -11.18
N GLN A 306 5.30 -0.71 -10.06
CA GLN A 306 6.71 -1.08 -10.03
C GLN A 306 6.95 -2.51 -10.53
N PHE A 307 6.14 -3.49 -10.11
CA PHE A 307 6.19 -4.85 -10.68
C PHE A 307 5.99 -4.83 -12.20
N LEU A 308 5.03 -4.05 -12.70
CA LEU A 308 4.79 -3.91 -14.13
C LEU A 308 6.01 -3.32 -14.86
N VAL A 309 6.53 -2.20 -14.37
CA VAL A 309 7.70 -1.54 -14.96
C VAL A 309 8.90 -2.48 -14.94
N CYS A 310 9.24 -3.06 -13.79
CA CYS A 310 10.37 -3.98 -13.67
C CYS A 310 10.19 -5.22 -14.56
N SER A 311 9.00 -5.80 -14.66
CA SER A 311 8.72 -6.92 -15.58
C SER A 311 9.08 -6.54 -17.01
N GLY A 312 8.67 -5.36 -17.44
CA GLY A 312 8.95 -4.91 -18.80
C GLY A 312 10.39 -4.46 -19.00
N LEU A 313 11.11 -3.99 -17.99
CA LEU A 313 12.55 -3.67 -18.09
C LEU A 313 13.43 -4.93 -18.15
N TYR A 314 13.06 -6.00 -17.45
CA TYR A 314 13.74 -7.31 -17.53
C TYR A 314 13.36 -8.15 -18.76
N SER A 315 12.29 -7.76 -19.47
CA SER A 315 11.86 -8.42 -20.71
C SER A 315 12.95 -8.38 -21.78
N GLN A 316 13.03 -9.45 -22.58
CA GLN A 316 13.88 -9.50 -23.78
C GLN A 316 13.17 -8.93 -25.02
N ASP A 317 11.89 -8.57 -24.91
CA ASP A 317 11.09 -7.96 -25.95
C ASP A 317 11.22 -6.43 -25.89
N LYS A 318 11.79 -5.84 -26.95
CA LYS A 318 12.02 -4.40 -27.06
C LYS A 318 10.72 -3.58 -27.01
N GLU A 319 9.61 -4.11 -27.50
CA GLU A 319 8.32 -3.42 -27.43
C GLU A 319 7.79 -3.37 -26.00
N LYS A 320 8.04 -4.42 -25.20
CA LYS A 320 7.71 -4.44 -23.77
C LYS A 320 8.59 -3.48 -22.98
N ASN A 321 9.89 -3.43 -23.28
CA ASN A 321 10.79 -2.45 -22.67
C ASN A 321 10.30 -1.01 -22.92
N LYS A 322 9.96 -0.69 -24.18
CA LYS A 322 9.44 0.62 -24.56
C LYS A 322 8.18 0.98 -23.78
N LYS A 323 7.21 0.08 -23.72
CA LYS A 323 5.97 0.28 -22.96
C LYS A 323 6.21 0.42 -21.45
N ALA A 324 7.20 -0.27 -20.89
CA ALA A 324 7.57 -0.11 -19.49
C ALA A 324 8.13 1.28 -19.19
N LEU A 325 8.95 1.82 -20.10
CA LEU A 325 9.46 3.19 -20.00
C LEU A 325 8.34 4.23 -20.14
N GLU A 326 7.34 3.98 -21.00
CA GLU A 326 6.13 4.82 -21.10
C GLU A 326 5.34 4.82 -19.78
N VAL A 327 5.10 3.64 -19.18
CA VAL A 327 4.45 3.53 -17.87
C VAL A 327 5.26 4.21 -16.77
N LEU A 328 6.59 4.11 -16.81
CA LEU A 328 7.48 4.80 -15.87
C LEU A 328 7.40 6.33 -16.03
N GLN A 329 7.25 6.83 -17.26
CA GLN A 329 7.01 8.25 -17.53
C GLN A 329 5.64 8.70 -17.00
N GLU A 330 4.59 7.90 -17.19
CA GLU A 330 3.26 8.17 -16.60
C GLU A 330 3.32 8.26 -15.08
N ARG A 331 4.06 7.35 -14.44
CA ARG A 331 4.33 7.40 -12.99
C ARG A 331 5.04 8.70 -12.62
N GLY A 332 6.11 9.07 -13.34
CA GLY A 332 6.86 10.31 -13.10
C GLY A 332 6.05 11.59 -13.29
N ALA A 333 4.98 11.57 -14.09
CA ALA A 333 4.06 12.70 -14.21
C ALA A 333 3.22 12.92 -12.95
N LYS A 334 2.94 11.84 -12.20
CA LYS A 334 2.19 11.86 -10.92
C LYS A 334 3.12 12.11 -9.73
N MET A 335 4.27 11.45 -9.70
CA MET A 335 5.33 11.59 -8.70
C MET A 335 6.52 12.30 -9.34
N ARG A 336 6.39 13.62 -9.48
CA ARG A 336 7.41 14.45 -10.15
C ARG A 336 8.72 14.39 -9.36
N ASP A 337 9.83 14.42 -10.08
CA ASP A 337 11.18 14.38 -9.49
C ASP A 337 11.50 13.10 -8.70
N SER A 338 10.75 12.01 -8.93
CA SER A 338 11.08 10.68 -8.39
C SER A 338 12.47 10.23 -8.84
N ALA A 339 13.39 10.17 -7.88
CA ALA A 339 14.73 9.64 -8.03
C ALA A 339 14.75 8.15 -8.36
N LEU A 340 13.76 7.36 -7.90
CA LEU A 340 13.59 5.97 -8.30
C LEU A 340 13.40 5.84 -9.81
N ALA A 341 12.54 6.66 -10.41
CA ALA A 341 12.29 6.61 -11.85
C ALA A 341 13.57 6.93 -12.65
N LEU A 342 14.32 7.95 -12.23
CA LEU A 342 15.60 8.30 -12.85
C LEU A 342 16.63 7.17 -12.74
N ARG A 343 16.72 6.50 -11.58
CA ARG A 343 17.61 5.35 -11.39
C ARG A 343 17.24 4.18 -12.28
N LEU A 344 15.95 3.86 -12.43
CA LEU A 344 15.50 2.76 -13.27
C LEU A 344 15.81 3.01 -14.75
N VAL A 345 15.56 4.22 -15.26
CA VAL A 345 15.94 4.61 -16.63
C VAL A 345 17.44 4.45 -16.84
N LYS A 346 18.26 5.02 -15.95
CA LYS A 346 19.72 4.93 -16.05
C LYS A 346 20.21 3.48 -16.04
N ARG A 347 19.68 2.63 -15.16
CA ARG A 347 20.05 1.20 -15.11
C ARG A 347 19.67 0.45 -16.38
N TYR A 348 18.56 0.81 -17.01
CA TYR A 348 18.17 0.26 -18.29
C TYR A 348 19.15 0.66 -19.40
N GLU A 349 19.52 1.94 -19.46
CA GLU A 349 20.53 2.46 -20.41
C GLU A 349 21.91 1.82 -20.19
N ASP A 350 22.30 1.56 -18.94
CA ASP A 350 23.55 0.88 -18.56
C ASP A 350 23.51 -0.66 -18.80
N GLY A 351 22.38 -1.18 -19.29
CA GLY A 351 22.18 -2.59 -19.61
C GLY A 351 22.18 -3.51 -18.39
N ILE A 352 21.81 -3.01 -17.21
CA ILE A 352 21.80 -3.79 -15.95
C ILE A 352 20.71 -4.87 -15.99
N PHE A 353 19.54 -4.58 -16.56
CA PHE A 353 18.42 -5.52 -16.64
C PHE A 353 18.66 -6.70 -17.60
N SER A 354 19.64 -6.60 -18.50
CA SER A 354 19.98 -7.67 -19.47
C SER A 354 21.09 -8.60 -18.98
N LYS A 355 21.66 -8.38 -17.79
CA LYS A 355 22.86 -9.08 -17.27
C LYS A 355 22.56 -10.20 -16.27
N ARG A 356 21.30 -10.54 -16.02
CA ARG A 356 20.90 -11.60 -15.09
C ARG A 356 20.51 -12.88 -15.82
#